data_AF-A0A7D4BGJ1-F1
#
_entry.id   AF-A0A7D4BGJ1-F1
#
_cell.length_a   1.000
_cell.length_b   1.000
_cell.length_c   1.000
_cell.angle_alpha   90.00
_cell.angle_beta   90.00
_cell.angle_gamma   90.00
#
_symmetry.space_group_name_H-M   'P 1'
#
loop_
_entity.id
_entity.type
_entity.pdbx_description
1 polymer ?
#
loop_
_entity_poly.entity_id
_entity_poly.type
_entity_poly.pdbx_seq_one_letter_code
_entity_poly.pdbx_strand_id
1 'polypeptide(L)'
;MGLDLTPLARAREGYESEWHDLVTRSLGNLELTDQELERFEEISLQPYEVVGAPQVGVDPAADDWIAGELADRMSREEAIEAGKGFFALHLIQSDGLPKYTHAGMYEGVDETCFRGSFLEDCVNVLSPEQIEAAWENRMPDDAERYGRELLQAVEDIRQNGPRETRKAGLFGLGRHRAEATIELEEQIDIVETAGRWFVFWGERGHPIHAYY
;
A
#
# COMPACT_ATOMS: atom_id res chain seq x y z
N MET A 1 4.65 14.01 11.17
CA MET A 1 5.11 12.77 10.51
C MET A 1 3.89 11.92 10.33
N GLY A 2 3.76 11.18 9.24
CA GLY A 2 2.57 10.36 9.05
C GLY A 2 2.90 9.12 8.24
N LEU A 3 2.07 8.12 8.43
CA LEU A 3 2.28 6.76 7.98
C LEU A 3 2.07 6.60 6.47
N ASP A 4 3.08 6.07 5.79
CA ASP A 4 3.01 5.54 4.43
C ASP A 4 3.23 4.02 4.47
N LEU A 5 2.36 3.28 3.80
CA LEU A 5 2.36 1.83 3.75
C LEU A 5 2.77 1.39 2.35
N THR A 6 3.90 0.70 2.26
CA THR A 6 4.49 0.33 0.96
C THR A 6 4.61 -1.19 0.86
N PRO A 7 4.17 -1.80 -0.25
CA PRO A 7 4.42 -3.21 -0.47
C PRO A 7 5.91 -3.40 -0.78
N LEU A 8 6.54 -4.38 -0.13
CA LEU A 8 7.90 -4.79 -0.44
C LEU A 8 7.91 -5.84 -1.55
N ALA A 9 9.05 -6.03 -2.21
CA ALA A 9 9.21 -7.05 -3.23
C ALA A 9 8.96 -8.46 -2.65
N ARG A 10 8.30 -9.34 -3.41
CA ARG A 10 8.03 -10.74 -3.02
C ARG A 10 9.13 -11.68 -3.54
N ALA A 11 9.22 -12.89 -2.99
CA ALA A 11 10.15 -13.89 -3.51
C ALA A 11 9.84 -14.31 -4.96
N ARG A 12 10.89 -14.50 -5.76
CA ARG A 12 10.85 -15.33 -6.98
C ARG A 12 10.71 -16.80 -6.58
N GLU A 13 10.06 -17.56 -7.47
CA GLU A 13 9.84 -19.00 -7.28
C GLU A 13 11.17 -19.73 -7.04
N GLY A 14 11.24 -20.51 -5.96
CA GLY A 14 12.40 -21.28 -5.56
C GLY A 14 13.40 -20.56 -4.63
N TYR A 15 13.17 -19.29 -4.30
CA TYR A 15 14.01 -18.50 -3.39
C TYR A 15 13.29 -18.07 -2.10
N GLU A 16 12.12 -18.64 -1.81
CA GLU A 16 11.22 -18.19 -0.74
C GLU A 16 11.90 -18.17 0.63
N SER A 17 12.67 -19.22 0.95
CA SER A 17 13.35 -19.32 2.25
C SER A 17 14.49 -18.30 2.41
N GLU A 18 15.25 -18.04 1.34
CA GLU A 18 16.35 -17.08 1.36
C GLU A 18 15.80 -15.65 1.46
N TRP A 19 14.81 -15.35 0.64
CA TRP A 19 14.10 -14.08 0.65
C TRP A 19 13.44 -13.81 2.01
N HIS A 20 12.80 -14.80 2.62
CA HIS A 20 12.14 -14.63 3.92
C HIS A 20 13.11 -14.24 5.03
N ASP A 21 14.33 -14.82 5.05
CA ASP A 21 15.37 -14.44 6.01
C ASP A 21 15.78 -12.97 5.85
N LEU A 22 16.06 -12.55 4.60
CA LEU A 22 16.46 -11.17 4.29
C LEU A 22 15.38 -10.15 4.68
N VAL A 23 14.10 -10.42 4.34
CA VAL A 23 12.99 -9.55 4.69
C VAL A 23 12.78 -9.47 6.19
N THR A 24 12.79 -10.61 6.89
CA THR A 24 12.58 -10.65 8.34
C THR A 24 13.66 -9.82 9.06
N ARG A 25 14.91 -9.94 8.60
CA ARG A 25 16.03 -9.15 9.14
C ARG A 25 15.86 -7.66 8.85
N SER A 26 15.52 -7.31 7.61
CA SER A 26 15.30 -5.91 7.18
C SER A 26 14.18 -5.24 7.98
N LEU A 27 13.00 -5.89 8.08
CA LEU A 27 11.87 -5.41 8.89
C LEU A 27 12.17 -5.39 10.39
N GLY A 28 13.15 -6.19 10.85
CA GLY A 28 13.70 -6.18 12.20
C GLY A 28 14.74 -5.08 12.46
N ASN A 29 14.92 -4.13 11.53
CA ASN A 29 15.91 -3.06 11.57
C ASN A 29 17.38 -3.54 11.55
N LEU A 30 17.64 -4.71 10.96
CA LEU A 30 19.01 -5.14 10.68
C LEU A 30 19.43 -4.62 9.30
N GLU A 31 20.56 -3.94 9.26
CA GLU A 31 21.16 -3.51 8.00
C GLU A 31 21.63 -4.73 7.19
N LEU A 32 21.20 -4.79 5.93
CA LEU A 32 21.72 -5.74 4.95
C LEU A 32 22.99 -5.17 4.33
N THR A 33 23.95 -6.04 4.05
CA THR A 33 25.16 -5.67 3.30
C THR A 33 24.83 -5.39 1.83
N ASP A 34 25.71 -4.67 1.12
CA ASP A 34 25.54 -4.41 -0.32
C ASP A 34 25.33 -5.70 -1.14
N GLN A 35 26.06 -6.78 -0.80
CA GLN A 35 25.90 -8.08 -1.45
C GLN A 35 24.54 -8.72 -1.15
N GLU A 36 24.01 -8.54 0.07
CA GLU A 36 22.69 -9.03 0.42
C GLU A 36 21.59 -8.20 -0.25
N LEU A 37 21.81 -6.90 -0.46
CA LEU A 37 20.88 -6.03 -1.21
C LEU A 37 20.84 -6.41 -2.69
N GLU A 38 22.00 -6.58 -3.34
CA GLU A 38 22.09 -7.09 -4.71
C GLU A 38 21.40 -8.46 -4.82
N ARG A 39 21.69 -9.36 -3.87
CA ARG A 39 21.07 -10.69 -3.85
C ARG A 39 19.55 -10.60 -3.64
N PHE A 40 19.10 -9.71 -2.76
CA PHE A 40 17.69 -9.47 -2.50
C PHE A 40 16.99 -9.01 -3.78
N GLU A 41 17.57 -8.08 -4.54
CA GLU A 41 17.03 -7.64 -5.83
C GLU A 41 16.93 -8.79 -6.84
N GLU A 42 17.97 -9.62 -6.96
CA GLU A 42 17.99 -10.76 -7.88
C GLU A 42 16.87 -11.78 -7.60
N ILE A 43 16.62 -12.09 -6.32
CA ILE A 43 15.66 -13.12 -5.92
C ILE A 43 14.26 -12.57 -5.68
N SER A 44 14.02 -11.28 -5.94
CA SER A 44 12.74 -10.64 -5.68
C SER A 44 11.99 -10.25 -6.97
N LEU A 45 10.67 -10.12 -6.82
CA LEU A 45 9.74 -9.54 -7.78
C LEU A 45 9.14 -8.29 -7.16
N GLN A 46 9.35 -7.16 -7.83
CA GLN A 46 8.93 -5.85 -7.35
C GLN A 46 7.41 -5.69 -7.46
N PRO A 47 6.77 -4.88 -6.59
CA PRO A 47 5.32 -4.66 -6.63
C PRO A 47 4.81 -4.22 -8.00
N TYR A 48 5.51 -3.29 -8.65
CA TYR A 48 5.15 -2.79 -9.98
C TYR A 48 5.22 -3.84 -11.09
N GLU A 49 6.01 -4.91 -10.93
CA GLU A 49 6.05 -6.04 -11.86
C GLU A 49 4.82 -6.95 -11.71
N VAL A 50 4.20 -6.96 -10.52
CA VAL A 50 3.14 -7.91 -10.15
C VAL A 50 1.74 -7.29 -10.26
N VAL A 51 1.63 -5.96 -10.17
CA VAL A 51 0.36 -5.24 -10.27
C VAL A 51 -0.27 -5.33 -11.67
N GLY A 52 0.50 -5.78 -12.68
CA GLY A 52 0.04 -5.98 -14.04
C GLY A 52 0.07 -4.73 -14.90
N ALA A 53 0.94 -3.77 -14.56
CA ALA A 53 1.13 -2.58 -15.38
C ALA A 53 1.87 -2.91 -16.68
N PRO A 54 1.53 -2.24 -17.79
CA PRO A 54 2.23 -2.43 -19.06
C PRO A 54 3.64 -1.84 -18.99
N GLN A 55 4.59 -2.51 -19.63
CA GLN A 55 6.00 -2.15 -19.61
C GLN A 55 6.43 -1.50 -20.93
N VAL A 56 7.12 -0.36 -20.84
CA VAL A 56 7.68 0.33 -22.01
C VAL A 56 8.74 -0.53 -22.68
N GLY A 57 8.67 -0.62 -24.01
CA GLY A 57 9.50 -1.46 -24.87
C GLY A 57 9.00 -2.90 -24.99
N VAL A 58 7.89 -3.25 -24.32
CA VAL A 58 7.23 -4.56 -24.39
C VAL A 58 5.78 -4.40 -24.81
N ASP A 59 5.04 -3.50 -24.15
CA ASP A 59 3.62 -3.28 -24.34
C ASP A 59 3.33 -2.01 -25.16
N PRO A 60 2.59 -2.11 -26.28
CA PRO A 60 2.29 -0.95 -27.14
C PRO A 60 1.59 0.21 -26.41
N ALA A 61 0.76 -0.08 -25.41
CA ALA A 61 0.06 0.95 -24.65
C ALA A 61 1.01 1.80 -23.79
N ALA A 62 2.04 1.18 -23.20
CA ALA A 62 3.07 1.90 -22.46
C ALA A 62 3.97 2.71 -23.41
N ASP A 63 4.30 2.16 -24.58
CA ASP A 63 5.05 2.87 -25.63
C ASP A 63 4.30 4.12 -26.12
N ASP A 64 3.00 3.99 -26.37
CA ASP A 64 2.15 5.11 -26.77
C ASP A 64 2.09 6.20 -25.70
N TRP A 65 1.95 5.79 -24.44
CA TRP A 65 1.91 6.70 -23.31
C TRP A 65 3.21 7.48 -23.16
N ILE A 66 4.37 6.82 -23.07
CA ILE A 66 5.65 7.50 -22.84
C ILE A 66 6.02 8.41 -24.02
N ALA A 67 5.70 8.00 -25.24
CA ALA A 67 5.89 8.82 -26.43
C ALA A 67 4.99 10.06 -26.43
N GLY A 68 3.77 9.95 -25.90
CA GLY A 68 2.87 11.09 -25.71
C GLY A 68 3.38 12.06 -24.65
N GLU A 69 3.79 11.56 -23.48
CA GLU A 69 4.31 12.36 -22.36
C GLU A 69 5.57 13.15 -22.73
N LEU A 70 6.41 12.60 -23.61
CA LEU A 70 7.69 13.20 -24.00
C LEU A 70 7.70 13.80 -25.42
N ALA A 71 6.53 13.90 -26.07
CA ALA A 71 6.40 14.34 -27.47
C ALA A 71 7.01 15.73 -27.73
N ASP A 72 6.96 16.64 -26.76
CA ASP A 72 7.54 17.98 -26.86
C ASP A 72 9.07 18.01 -26.71
N ARG A 73 9.69 16.90 -26.26
CA ARG A 73 11.11 16.84 -25.90
C ARG A 73 11.93 15.93 -26.81
N MET A 74 11.33 14.87 -27.36
CA MET A 74 12.03 13.88 -28.18
C MET A 74 11.08 13.15 -29.13
N SER A 75 11.66 12.48 -30.13
CA SER A 75 10.89 11.60 -31.02
C SER A 75 10.30 10.41 -30.27
N ARG A 76 9.31 9.76 -30.87
CA ARG A 76 8.70 8.55 -30.33
C ARG A 76 9.73 7.47 -30.03
N GLU A 77 10.63 7.20 -30.98
CA GLU A 77 11.64 6.15 -30.86
C GLU A 77 12.62 6.45 -29.71
N GLU A 78 13.02 7.72 -29.55
CA GLU A 78 13.86 8.15 -28.44
C GLU A 78 13.14 8.04 -27.09
N ALA A 79 11.85 8.37 -27.01
CA ALA A 79 11.06 8.24 -25.79
C ALA A 79 10.90 6.78 -25.34
N ILE A 80 10.62 5.88 -26.28
CA ILE A 80 10.50 4.44 -25.98
C ILE A 80 11.84 3.87 -25.51
N GLU A 81 12.95 4.21 -26.19
CA GLU A 81 14.27 3.73 -25.77
C GLU A 81 14.66 4.30 -24.39
N ALA A 82 14.38 5.57 -24.12
CA ALA A 82 14.67 6.19 -22.83
C ALA A 82 13.81 5.63 -21.69
N GLY A 83 12.57 5.24 -21.97
CA GLY A 83 11.63 4.69 -20.99
C GLY A 83 11.69 3.17 -20.85
N LYS A 84 12.51 2.47 -21.65
CA LYS A 84 12.50 1.01 -21.73
C LYS A 84 12.67 0.34 -20.37
N GLY A 85 11.79 -0.62 -20.07
CA GLY A 85 11.75 -1.33 -18.80
C GLY A 85 10.89 -0.65 -17.73
N PHE A 86 10.49 0.61 -17.91
CA PHE A 86 9.58 1.31 -17.01
C PHE A 86 8.16 0.75 -17.06
N PHE A 87 7.51 0.64 -15.91
CA PHE A 87 6.13 0.16 -15.78
C PHE A 87 5.16 1.34 -15.67
N ALA A 88 4.24 1.45 -16.62
CA ALA A 88 3.29 2.56 -16.68
C ALA A 88 2.07 2.32 -15.76
N LEU A 89 2.28 2.47 -14.45
CA LEU A 89 1.27 2.22 -13.40
C LEU A 89 -0.04 3.00 -13.63
N HIS A 90 0.05 4.19 -14.22
CA HIS A 90 -1.10 5.07 -14.48
C HIS A 90 -2.08 4.55 -15.53
N LEU A 91 -1.69 3.53 -16.30
CA LEU A 91 -2.53 2.98 -17.38
C LEU A 91 -3.49 1.89 -16.90
N ILE A 92 -3.44 1.50 -15.62
CA ILE A 92 -4.29 0.43 -15.08
C ILE A 92 -5.10 0.93 -13.89
N GLN A 93 -6.19 0.22 -13.62
CA GLN A 93 -6.93 0.32 -12.36
C GLN A 93 -6.77 -1.00 -11.61
N SER A 94 -6.38 -0.92 -10.34
CA SER A 94 -6.09 -2.08 -9.51
C SER A 94 -6.25 -1.73 -8.04
N ASP A 95 -6.68 -2.69 -7.22
CA ASP A 95 -6.69 -2.52 -5.76
C ASP A 95 -5.26 -2.33 -5.20
N GLY A 96 -4.23 -2.74 -5.95
CA GLY A 96 -2.83 -2.48 -5.61
C GLY A 96 -2.36 -1.04 -5.87
N LEU A 97 -3.17 -0.22 -6.58
CA LEU A 97 -2.91 1.20 -6.85
C LEU A 97 -4.00 2.04 -6.17
N PRO A 98 -3.88 2.31 -4.87
CA PRO A 98 -4.97 2.88 -4.10
C PRO A 98 -5.16 4.37 -4.44
N LYS A 99 -6.42 4.82 -4.41
CA LYS A 99 -6.78 6.25 -4.53
C LYS A 99 -6.07 7.12 -3.49
N TYR A 100 -5.93 6.61 -2.27
CA TYR A 100 -5.35 7.30 -1.13
C TYR A 100 -3.85 7.02 -1.06
N THR A 101 -3.07 7.78 -1.83
CA THR A 101 -1.62 7.60 -1.98
C THR A 101 -0.87 8.93 -1.89
N HIS A 102 0.42 8.86 -1.54
CA HIS A 102 1.40 9.96 -1.61
C HIS A 102 2.39 9.79 -2.78
N ALA A 103 2.06 8.95 -3.76
CA ALA A 103 2.84 8.78 -4.97
C ALA A 103 3.29 10.11 -5.57
N GLY A 104 4.59 10.21 -5.89
CA GLY A 104 5.19 11.39 -6.50
C GLY A 104 5.38 12.60 -5.58
N MET A 105 5.06 12.52 -4.28
CA MET A 105 5.34 13.61 -3.33
C MET A 105 6.80 13.66 -2.87
N TYR A 106 7.50 12.53 -2.88
CA TYR A 106 8.92 12.41 -2.54
C TYR A 106 9.53 11.12 -3.14
N GLU A 107 10.86 11.03 -3.12
CA GLU A 107 11.60 9.89 -3.69
C GLU A 107 11.37 8.60 -2.89
N GLY A 108 11.17 7.48 -3.59
CA GLY A 108 10.96 6.16 -2.98
C GLY A 108 9.50 5.78 -2.71
N VAL A 109 8.53 6.65 -3.05
CA VAL A 109 7.10 6.34 -2.95
C VAL A 109 6.42 6.46 -4.31
N ASP A 110 5.95 5.32 -4.81
CA ASP A 110 5.22 5.19 -6.06
C ASP A 110 3.71 4.98 -5.83
N GLU A 111 2.97 4.80 -6.92
CA GLU A 111 1.52 4.63 -6.96
C GLU A 111 1.03 3.36 -6.25
N THR A 112 1.92 2.44 -5.88
CA THR A 112 1.54 1.24 -5.11
C THR A 112 1.36 1.52 -3.62
N CYS A 113 1.86 2.66 -3.13
CA CYS A 113 1.80 3.03 -1.72
C CYS A 113 0.41 3.46 -1.28
N PHE A 114 -0.03 3.03 -0.10
CA PHE A 114 -1.21 3.55 0.57
C PHE A 114 -0.83 4.55 1.67
N ARG A 115 -1.53 5.68 1.75
CA ARG A 115 -1.32 6.66 2.81
C ARG A 115 -2.03 6.22 4.10
N GLY A 116 -1.29 5.47 4.93
CA GLY A 116 -1.78 4.87 6.17
C GLY A 116 -2.37 5.86 7.17
N SER A 117 -1.87 7.10 7.23
CA SER A 117 -2.36 8.10 8.20
C SER A 117 -3.85 8.45 8.06
N PHE A 118 -4.46 8.22 6.89
CA PHE A 118 -5.90 8.44 6.72
C PHE A 118 -6.77 7.52 7.61
N LEU A 119 -6.22 6.39 8.08
CA LEU A 119 -6.94 5.49 8.99
C LEU A 119 -7.15 6.11 10.37
N GLU A 120 -6.34 7.09 10.78
CA GLU A 120 -6.49 7.79 12.07
C GLU A 120 -7.81 8.55 12.18
N ASP A 121 -8.33 9.06 11.06
CA ASP A 121 -9.59 9.80 10.99
C ASP A 121 -10.82 8.88 10.88
N CYS A 122 -10.62 7.57 10.75
CA CYS A 122 -11.66 6.57 10.51
C CYS A 122 -12.30 6.00 11.80
N VAL A 123 -12.35 6.81 12.88
CA VAL A 123 -12.76 6.39 14.23
C VAL A 123 -14.23 5.98 14.37
N ASN A 124 -15.09 6.32 13.40
CA ASN A 124 -16.48 5.85 13.41
C ASN A 124 -16.62 4.46 12.77
N VAL A 125 -15.61 4.00 12.03
CA VAL A 125 -15.56 2.69 11.37
C VAL A 125 -14.64 1.74 12.14
N LEU A 126 -13.43 2.19 12.46
CA LEU A 126 -12.37 1.38 13.08
C LEU A 126 -12.35 1.51 14.61
N SER A 127 -11.78 0.48 15.25
CA SER A 127 -11.46 0.53 16.68
C SER A 127 -10.10 1.19 16.86
N PRO A 128 -9.79 1.73 18.06
CA PRO A 128 -8.44 2.18 18.38
C PRO A 128 -7.37 1.10 18.11
N GLU A 129 -7.67 -0.16 18.43
CA GLU A 129 -6.75 -1.28 18.22
C GLU A 129 -6.49 -1.53 16.73
N GLN A 130 -7.52 -1.42 15.88
CA GLN A 130 -7.35 -1.51 14.42
C GLN A 130 -6.53 -0.34 13.87
N ILE A 131 -6.74 0.88 14.37
CA ILE A 131 -5.98 2.06 13.94
C ILE A 131 -4.51 1.92 14.33
N GLU A 132 -4.22 1.50 15.57
CA GLU A 132 -2.86 1.26 16.05
C GLU A 132 -2.16 0.16 15.24
N ALA A 133 -2.88 -0.91 14.93
CA ALA A 133 -2.39 -2.01 14.10
C ALA A 133 -1.99 -1.59 12.67
N ALA A 134 -2.44 -0.44 12.17
CA ALA A 134 -1.99 0.07 10.87
C ALA A 134 -0.49 0.43 10.85
N TRP A 135 0.10 0.72 12.00
CA TRP A 135 1.49 1.19 12.12
C TRP A 135 2.52 0.04 12.20
N GLU A 136 2.07 -1.20 12.01
CA GLU A 136 2.92 -2.39 12.08
C GLU A 136 3.38 -2.84 10.70
N ASN A 137 4.63 -3.31 10.63
CA ASN A 137 5.09 -4.11 9.50
C ASN A 137 4.33 -5.43 9.44
N ARG A 138 3.95 -5.87 8.24
CA ARG A 138 3.17 -7.11 8.07
C ARG A 138 3.81 -8.04 7.05
N MET A 139 3.95 -9.30 7.43
CA MET A 139 4.18 -10.38 6.46
C MET A 139 2.89 -10.64 5.66
N PRO A 140 2.95 -11.30 4.49
CA PRO A 140 1.81 -11.40 3.57
C PRO A 140 0.53 -11.94 4.21
N ASP A 141 0.61 -13.04 4.97
CA ASP A 141 -0.55 -13.65 5.64
C ASP A 141 -1.17 -12.71 6.69
N ASP A 142 -0.34 -11.93 7.40
CA ASP A 142 -0.80 -10.96 8.39
C ASP A 142 -1.40 -9.72 7.72
N ALA A 143 -0.86 -9.30 6.58
CA ALA A 143 -1.40 -8.23 5.75
C ALA A 143 -2.78 -8.60 5.21
N GLU A 144 -2.93 -9.82 4.67
CA GLU A 144 -4.22 -10.32 4.20
C GLU A 144 -5.25 -10.35 5.33
N ARG A 145 -4.89 -10.93 6.50
CA ARG A 145 -5.79 -11.01 7.66
C ARG A 145 -6.24 -9.62 8.10
N TYR A 146 -5.30 -8.70 8.25
CA TYR A 146 -5.61 -7.32 8.63
C TYR A 146 -6.53 -6.64 7.61
N GLY A 147 -6.25 -6.79 6.31
CA GLY A 147 -7.11 -6.28 5.25
C GLY A 147 -8.54 -6.81 5.32
N ARG A 148 -8.73 -8.10 5.60
CA ARG A 148 -10.06 -8.70 5.80
C ARG A 148 -10.76 -8.17 7.05
N GLU A 149 -10.03 -7.90 8.14
CA GLU A 149 -10.59 -7.27 9.34
C GLU A 149 -11.09 -5.85 9.08
N LEU A 150 -10.38 -5.06 8.25
CA LEU A 150 -10.82 -3.74 7.82
C LEU A 150 -12.11 -3.82 6.98
N LEU A 151 -12.17 -4.75 6.03
CA LEU A 151 -13.37 -4.97 5.21
C LEU A 151 -14.57 -5.43 6.05
N GLN A 152 -14.34 -6.27 7.06
CA GLN A 152 -15.39 -6.69 7.98
C GLN A 152 -15.91 -5.50 8.81
N ALA A 153 -15.03 -4.60 9.25
CA ALA A 153 -15.46 -3.39 9.97
C ALA A 153 -16.37 -2.50 9.11
N VAL A 154 -16.07 -2.37 7.81
CA VAL A 154 -16.94 -1.65 6.87
C VAL A 154 -18.31 -2.33 6.75
N GLU A 155 -18.35 -3.65 6.63
CA GLU A 155 -19.61 -4.39 6.52
C GLU A 155 -20.46 -4.26 7.80
N ASP A 156 -19.84 -4.33 8.96
CA ASP A 156 -20.53 -4.14 10.25
C ASP A 156 -21.21 -2.77 10.33
N ILE A 157 -20.56 -1.72 9.82
CA ILE A 157 -21.09 -0.35 9.78
C ILE A 157 -22.26 -0.25 8.78
N ARG A 158 -22.15 -0.87 7.61
CA ARG A 158 -23.22 -0.89 6.60
C ARG A 158 -24.48 -1.59 7.13
N GLN A 159 -24.31 -2.65 7.92
CA GLN A 159 -25.43 -3.43 8.46
C GLN A 159 -26.04 -2.81 9.72
N ASN A 160 -25.22 -2.29 10.62
CA ASN A 160 -25.65 -1.91 11.97
C ASN A 160 -25.65 -0.40 12.23
N GLY A 161 -25.20 0.39 11.25
CA GLY A 161 -24.95 1.82 11.42
C GLY A 161 -23.58 2.09 12.05
N PRO A 162 -23.18 3.38 12.16
CA PRO A 162 -21.88 3.76 12.71
C PRO A 162 -21.71 3.25 14.14
N ARG A 163 -20.46 3.00 14.56
CA ARG A 163 -20.18 2.62 15.95
C ARG A 163 -20.65 3.72 16.89
N GLU A 164 -21.81 3.53 17.52
CA GLU A 164 -22.22 4.31 18.67
C GLU A 164 -21.24 4.03 19.80
N THR A 165 -20.23 4.88 19.95
CA THR A 165 -19.40 4.90 21.16
C THR A 165 -20.29 5.36 22.32
N ARG A 166 -20.92 4.39 23.00
CA ARG A 166 -21.75 4.65 24.19
C ARG A 166 -20.95 5.50 25.18
N LYS A 167 -21.48 6.69 25.49
CA LYS A 167 -21.08 7.48 26.66
C LYS A 167 -21.31 6.67 27.93
N ALA A 168 -20.31 5.92 28.37
CA ALA A 168 -20.21 5.56 29.78
C ALA A 168 -19.55 6.74 30.51
N GLY A 169 -20.39 7.68 30.94
CA GLY A 169 -19.99 8.86 31.70
C GLY A 169 -20.89 9.05 32.92
N LEU A 170 -20.86 8.10 33.86
CA LEU A 170 -21.03 8.45 35.27
C LEU A 170 -19.63 8.77 35.81
N PHE A 171 -19.44 10.00 36.27
CA PHE A 171 -18.24 10.58 36.90
C PHE A 171 -17.17 11.11 35.94
N GLY A 172 -17.11 12.46 35.91
CA GLY A 172 -16.22 13.23 35.07
C GLY A 172 -14.74 13.04 35.41
N LEU A 173 -14.01 12.62 34.40
CA LEU A 173 -12.65 13.04 34.07
C LEU A 173 -12.56 12.84 32.56
N GLY A 174 -12.54 13.96 31.82
CA GLY A 174 -12.76 13.98 30.38
C GLY A 174 -11.76 13.12 29.62
N ARG A 175 -12.24 12.02 29.04
CA ARG A 175 -11.61 11.44 27.84
C ARG A 175 -12.09 12.31 26.68
N HIS A 176 -11.18 13.10 26.11
CA HIS A 176 -11.43 13.76 24.84
C HIS A 176 -11.71 12.66 23.80
N ARG A 177 -12.92 12.68 23.24
CA ARG A 177 -13.27 11.88 22.06
C ARG A 177 -12.37 12.38 20.93
N ALA A 178 -11.73 11.47 20.18
CA ALA A 178 -11.29 11.82 18.84
C ALA A 178 -12.56 12.08 18.03
N GLU A 179 -12.91 13.35 17.84
CA GLU A 179 -13.99 13.70 16.92
C GLU A 179 -13.49 13.38 15.52
N ALA A 180 -14.30 12.60 14.77
CA ALA A 180 -14.03 12.38 13.38
C ALA A 180 -13.94 13.72 12.65
N THR A 181 -12.88 13.89 11.88
CA THR A 181 -12.60 15.12 11.11
C THR A 181 -13.23 15.08 9.72
N ILE A 182 -13.66 13.90 9.27
CA ILE A 182 -14.24 13.61 7.95
C ILE A 182 -15.57 12.85 8.06
N GLU A 183 -16.39 12.95 7.02
CA GLU A 183 -17.72 12.33 6.95
C GLU A 183 -17.66 10.80 6.95
N LEU A 184 -18.73 10.15 7.40
CA LEU A 184 -18.76 8.69 7.55
C LEU A 184 -18.54 7.95 6.23
N GLU A 185 -19.14 8.44 5.13
CA GLU A 185 -18.97 7.85 3.80
C GLU A 185 -17.52 7.89 3.34
N GLU A 186 -16.79 8.96 3.67
CA GLU A 186 -15.36 9.08 3.35
C GLU A 186 -14.50 8.12 4.18
N GLN A 187 -14.82 7.95 5.47
CA GLN A 187 -14.16 6.93 6.31
C GLN A 187 -14.38 5.52 5.76
N ILE A 188 -15.60 5.21 5.31
CA ILE A 188 -15.92 3.92 4.69
C ILE A 188 -15.09 3.72 3.42
N ASP A 189 -14.98 4.72 2.54
CA ASP A 189 -14.20 4.65 1.29
C ASP A 189 -12.70 4.43 1.57
N ILE A 190 -12.13 5.15 2.55
CA ILE A 190 -10.74 4.99 2.99
C ILE A 190 -10.50 3.56 3.51
N VAL A 191 -11.33 3.09 4.43
CA VAL A 191 -11.15 1.78 5.09
C VAL A 191 -11.35 0.65 4.09
N GLU A 192 -12.34 0.76 3.20
CA GLU A 192 -12.57 -0.24 2.15
C GLU A 192 -11.42 -0.27 1.15
N THR A 193 -10.90 0.89 0.75
CA THR A 193 -9.71 0.99 -0.12
C THR A 193 -8.49 0.34 0.54
N ALA A 194 -8.22 0.68 1.81
CA ALA A 194 -7.13 0.09 2.58
C ALA A 194 -7.28 -1.43 2.69
N GLY A 195 -8.47 -1.91 3.04
CA GLY A 195 -8.77 -3.32 3.18
C GLY A 195 -8.53 -4.12 1.90
N ARG A 196 -9.02 -3.61 0.75
CA ARG A 196 -8.78 -4.24 -0.56
C ARG A 196 -7.30 -4.22 -0.94
N TRP A 197 -6.61 -3.12 -0.68
CA TRP A 197 -5.18 -2.98 -0.94
C TRP A 197 -4.33 -3.97 -0.12
N PHE A 198 -4.59 -4.11 1.18
CA PHE A 198 -3.90 -5.07 2.04
C PHE A 198 -4.13 -6.51 1.59
N VAL A 199 -5.39 -6.86 1.25
CA VAL A 199 -5.72 -8.18 0.72
C VAL A 199 -5.02 -8.42 -0.63
N PHE A 200 -5.05 -7.44 -1.52
CA PHE A 200 -4.44 -7.54 -2.85
C PHE A 200 -2.95 -7.91 -2.77
N TRP A 201 -2.18 -7.19 -1.95
CA TRP A 201 -0.75 -7.42 -1.79
C TRP A 201 -0.43 -8.65 -0.95
N GLY A 202 -1.19 -8.90 0.13
CA GLY A 202 -1.04 -10.09 0.98
C GLY A 202 -1.25 -11.38 0.18
N GLU A 203 -2.34 -11.50 -0.58
CA GLU A 203 -2.63 -12.66 -1.43
C GLU A 203 -1.56 -12.90 -2.52
N ARG A 204 -0.81 -11.85 -2.87
CA ARG A 204 0.30 -11.91 -3.85
C ARG A 204 1.65 -12.15 -3.21
N GLY A 205 1.72 -12.30 -1.89
CA GLY A 205 2.97 -12.62 -1.19
C GLY A 205 3.86 -11.39 -0.93
N HIS A 206 3.33 -10.18 -1.01
CA HIS A 206 4.09 -8.95 -0.72
C HIS A 206 3.95 -8.58 0.77
N PRO A 207 5.05 -8.48 1.53
CA PRO A 207 5.05 -7.85 2.85
C PRO A 207 4.70 -6.37 2.74
N ILE A 208 4.19 -5.78 3.81
CA ILE A 208 3.93 -4.35 3.91
C ILE A 208 4.88 -3.74 4.95
N HIS A 209 5.58 -2.67 4.54
CA HIS A 209 6.41 -1.86 5.42
C HIS A 209 5.65 -0.58 5.80
N ALA A 210 5.61 -0.28 7.10
CA ALA A 210 5.11 0.95 7.68
C ALA A 210 6.25 1.97 7.84
N TYR A 211 6.24 3.02 7.00
CA TYR A 211 7.17 4.15 7.09
C TYR A 211 6.52 5.31 7.85
N TYR A 212 7.16 5.79 8.92
CA TYR A 212 6.63 6.87 9.76
C TYR A 212 7.67 7.70 10.50
#